data_AF-A0A7X8GX36-F1
#
_entry.id   AF-A0A7X8GX36-F1
#
_cell.length_a   1.000
_cell.length_b   1.000
_cell.length_c   1.000
_cell.angle_alpha   90.00
_cell.angle_beta   90.00
_cell.angle_gamma   90.00
#
_symmetry.space_group_name_H-M   'P 1'
#
loop_
_entity.id
_entity.type
_entity.pdbx_description
1 polymer ?
#
loop_
_entity_poly.entity_id
_entity_poly.type
_entity_poly.pdbx_seq_one_letter_code
_entity_poly.pdbx_strand_id
1 'polypeptide(L)'
;MQIEERNSYERGVFDRFISLYPFFPKGKIEKSESPDFLLKISRKKTIGIELTSLQEPFVMNNFLNLLAKKEEKITLYRKKKLFQIWLLVSCTDISASEKKHCQNTNLQSGFDKIFVLTEYRNILIEVK
;
A
#
# COMPACT_ATOMS: atom_id res chain seq x y z
N MET A 1 -19.51 3.01 -7.83
CA MET A 1 -18.60 1.98 -8.36
C MET A 1 -19.17 0.63 -7.98
N GLN A 2 -19.45 -0.22 -8.96
CA GLN A 2 -19.93 -1.58 -8.72
C GLN A 2 -18.79 -2.43 -8.12
N ILE A 3 -19.10 -3.52 -7.41
CA ILE A 3 -18.08 -4.36 -6.72
C ILE A 3 -17.02 -4.89 -7.69
N GLU A 4 -17.42 -5.26 -8.90
CA GLU A 4 -16.52 -5.77 -9.94
C GLU A 4 -15.54 -4.71 -10.44
N GLU A 5 -16.01 -3.47 -10.65
CA GLU A 5 -15.18 -2.34 -11.04
C GLU A 5 -14.10 -2.06 -9.98
N ARG A 6 -14.49 -2.08 -8.69
CA ARG A 6 -13.56 -1.89 -7.57
C ARG A 6 -12.52 -3.00 -7.51
N ASN A 7 -12.93 -4.25 -7.66
CA ASN A 7 -12.02 -5.40 -7.66
C ASN A 7 -11.01 -5.32 -8.82
N SER A 8 -11.47 -4.88 -9.99
CA SER A 8 -10.62 -4.69 -11.17
C SER A 8 -9.63 -3.54 -10.96
N TYR A 9 -10.10 -2.41 -10.41
CA TYR A 9 -9.24 -1.29 -10.04
C TYR A 9 -8.16 -1.67 -9.02
N GLU A 10 -8.54 -2.32 -7.91
CA GLU A 10 -7.58 -2.78 -6.88
C GLU A 10 -6.51 -3.68 -7.49
N ARG A 11 -6.93 -4.59 -8.38
CA ARG A 11 -5.99 -5.48 -9.07
C ARG A 11 -5.05 -4.72 -9.99
N GLY A 12 -5.57 -3.76 -10.78
CA GLY A 12 -4.75 -2.94 -11.68
C GLY A 12 -3.72 -2.09 -10.96
N VAL A 13 -4.09 -1.48 -9.82
CA VAL A 13 -3.17 -0.74 -8.94
C VAL A 13 -2.09 -1.68 -8.40
N PHE A 14 -2.48 -2.87 -7.95
CA PHE A 14 -1.55 -3.85 -7.40
C PHE A 14 -0.54 -4.38 -8.43
N ASP A 15 -1.00 -4.75 -9.63
CA ASP A 15 -0.13 -5.23 -10.70
C ASP A 15 0.86 -4.13 -11.14
N ARG A 16 0.41 -2.88 -11.19
CA ARG A 16 1.27 -1.72 -11.46
C ARG A 16 2.33 -1.55 -10.37
N PHE A 17 1.97 -1.65 -9.10
CA PHE A 17 2.92 -1.62 -8.00
C PHE A 17 4.01 -2.68 -8.15
N ILE A 18 3.64 -3.94 -8.45
CA ILE A 18 4.60 -5.02 -8.67
C ILE A 18 5.57 -4.67 -9.81
N SER A 19 5.05 -4.15 -10.92
CA SER A 19 5.87 -3.80 -12.08
C SER A 19 6.88 -2.69 -11.81
N LEU A 20 6.56 -1.79 -10.86
CA LEU A 20 7.36 -0.62 -10.52
C LEU A 20 8.29 -0.84 -9.33
N TYR A 21 8.13 -1.92 -8.56
CA TYR A 21 8.97 -2.22 -7.40
C TYR A 21 9.98 -3.32 -7.73
N PRO A 22 11.24 -3.00 -8.09
CA PRO A 22 12.21 -4.00 -8.56
C PRO A 22 12.55 -5.06 -7.51
N PHE A 23 12.36 -4.74 -6.23
CA PHE A 23 12.63 -5.61 -5.09
C PHE A 23 11.39 -6.36 -4.61
N PHE A 24 10.31 -6.41 -5.41
CA PHE A 24 9.11 -7.14 -5.04
C PHE A 24 9.42 -8.64 -4.84
N PRO A 25 9.14 -9.23 -3.66
CA PRO A 25 9.47 -10.61 -3.40
C PRO A 25 8.72 -11.58 -4.31
N LYS A 26 9.40 -12.60 -4.81
CA LYS A 26 8.75 -13.69 -5.55
C LYS A 26 7.92 -14.54 -4.59
N GLY A 27 6.71 -14.91 -5.00
CA GLY A 27 5.82 -15.72 -4.21
C GLY A 27 4.44 -15.87 -4.86
N LYS A 28 3.57 -16.66 -4.22
CA LYS A 28 2.18 -16.79 -4.65
C LYS A 28 1.35 -15.63 -4.10
N ILE A 29 0.64 -14.94 -4.97
CA ILE A 29 -0.30 -13.86 -4.59
C ILE A 29 -1.71 -14.47 -4.47
N GLU A 30 -2.41 -14.13 -3.39
CA GLU A 30 -3.81 -14.49 -3.15
C GLU A 30 -4.61 -13.27 -2.73
N LYS A 31 -5.84 -13.11 -3.23
CA LYS A 31 -6.78 -12.10 -2.74
C LYS A 31 -7.32 -12.55 -1.38
N SER A 32 -7.54 -11.61 -0.47
CA SER A 32 -8.05 -11.87 0.87
C SER A 32 -8.96 -10.72 1.32
N GLU A 33 -9.83 -10.95 2.29
CA GLU A 33 -10.73 -9.90 2.80
C GLU A 33 -10.01 -8.83 3.62
N SER A 34 -8.90 -9.20 4.27
CA SER A 34 -8.17 -8.30 5.17
C SER A 34 -6.82 -8.93 5.57
N PRO A 35 -5.67 -8.43 5.10
CA PRO A 35 -5.50 -7.35 4.12
C PRO A 35 -5.88 -7.78 2.70
N ASP A 36 -6.02 -6.85 1.76
CA ASP A 36 -6.59 -7.11 0.42
C ASP A 36 -5.82 -8.19 -0.36
N PHE A 37 -4.49 -8.25 -0.20
CA PHE A 37 -3.65 -9.28 -0.82
C PHE A 37 -2.72 -9.95 0.19
N LEU A 38 -2.43 -11.22 -0.05
CA LEU A 38 -1.44 -12.01 0.66
C LEU A 38 -0.38 -12.48 -0.33
N LEU A 39 0.88 -12.14 -0.07
CA LEU A 39 2.05 -12.64 -0.79
C LEU A 39 2.72 -13.73 0.03
N LYS A 40 2.54 -14.99 -0.38
CA LYS A 40 3.16 -16.16 0.23
C LYS A 40 4.55 -16.39 -0.37
N ILE A 41 5.58 -15.91 0.34
CA ILE A 41 6.99 -16.10 -0.03
C ILE A 41 7.44 -17.51 0.34
N SER A 42 7.01 -18.01 1.50
CA SER A 42 7.25 -19.39 1.95
C SER A 42 6.19 -19.83 2.97
N ARG A 43 6.25 -21.09 3.43
CA ARG A 43 5.32 -21.64 4.45
C ARG A 43 5.22 -20.80 5.73
N LYS A 44 6.29 -20.07 6.09
CA LYS A 44 6.37 -19.25 7.32
C LYS A 44 6.41 -17.74 7.04
N LYS A 45 6.52 -17.32 5.78
CA LYS A 45 6.67 -15.91 5.40
C LYS A 45 5.56 -15.52 4.44
N THR A 46 4.56 -14.86 4.99
CA THR A 46 3.47 -14.24 4.26
C THR A 46 3.47 -12.75 4.52
N ILE A 47 3.48 -11.94 3.45
CA ILE A 47 3.31 -10.49 3.54
C ILE A 47 1.85 -10.17 3.27
N GLY A 48 1.24 -9.39 4.16
CA GLY A 48 -0.07 -8.81 3.92
C GLY A 48 0.06 -7.44 3.26
N ILE A 49 -0.75 -7.17 2.24
CA ILE A 49 -0.70 -5.90 1.50
C ILE A 49 -2.11 -5.30 1.53
N GLU A 50 -2.27 -4.22 2.30
CA GLU A 50 -3.49 -3.41 2.34
C GLU A 50 -3.41 -2.35 1.24
N LEU A 51 -4.46 -2.23 0.45
CA LEU A 51 -4.60 -1.23 -0.60
C LEU A 51 -5.62 -0.17 -0.16
N THR A 52 -5.31 1.07 -0.45
CA THR A 52 -6.23 2.19 -0.22
C THR A 52 -5.96 3.27 -1.26
N SER A 53 -6.94 4.14 -1.50
CA SER A 53 -6.82 5.21 -2.48
C SER A 53 -7.14 6.56 -1.86
N LEU A 54 -6.35 7.57 -2.22
CA LEU A 54 -6.69 8.98 -2.15
C LEU A 54 -7.30 9.34 -3.52
N GLN A 55 -8.58 9.69 -3.56
CA GLN A 55 -9.28 10.06 -4.81
C GLN A 55 -8.91 11.48 -5.30
N GLU A 56 -7.73 11.95 -4.91
CA GLU A 56 -7.22 13.30 -5.08
C GLU A 56 -5.68 13.25 -5.15
N PRO A 57 -5.03 14.35 -5.58
CA PRO A 57 -3.58 14.43 -5.52
C PRO A 57 -3.09 14.23 -4.09
N PHE A 58 -1.94 13.58 -3.94
CA PHE A 58 -1.34 13.33 -2.64
C PHE A 58 -1.03 14.65 -1.94
N VAL A 59 -1.52 14.74 -0.70
CA VAL A 59 -1.19 15.79 0.27
C VAL A 59 -0.88 15.12 1.59
N MET A 60 0.26 15.45 2.20
CA MET A 60 0.76 14.79 3.41
C MET A 60 -0.29 14.73 4.53
N ASN A 61 -1.02 15.82 4.80
CA ASN A 61 -2.03 15.83 5.86
C ASN A 61 -3.16 14.81 5.63
N ASN A 62 -3.63 14.67 4.39
CA ASN A 62 -4.70 13.71 4.05
C ASN A 62 -4.18 12.28 4.15
N PHE A 63 -2.94 12.05 3.73
CA PHE A 63 -2.25 10.78 3.90
C PHE A 63 -2.09 10.40 5.39
N LEU A 64 -1.67 11.33 6.25
CA LEU A 64 -1.52 11.06 7.69
C LEU A 64 -2.86 10.73 8.35
N ASN A 65 -3.93 11.45 8.00
CA ASN A 65 -5.28 11.15 8.47
C ASN A 65 -5.75 9.76 8.00
N LEU A 66 -5.44 9.39 6.76
CA LEU A 66 -5.74 8.08 6.21
C LEU A 66 -4.95 6.99 6.95
N LEU A 67 -3.65 7.22 7.16
CA LEU A 67 -2.76 6.27 7.82
C LEU A 67 -3.22 5.99 9.24
N ALA A 68 -3.57 7.02 10.01
CA ALA A 68 -4.09 6.88 11.37
C ALA A 68 -5.31 5.94 11.43
N LYS A 69 -6.24 6.04 10.47
CA LYS A 69 -7.40 5.13 10.38
C LYS A 69 -7.00 3.69 10.04
N LYS A 70 -5.93 3.50 9.26
CA LYS A 70 -5.45 2.16 8.87
C LYS A 70 -4.62 1.50 9.97
N GLU A 71 -3.94 2.27 10.82
CA GLU A 71 -3.21 1.78 11.99
C GLU A 71 -4.10 0.96 12.94
N GLU A 72 -5.39 1.32 13.07
CA GLU A 72 -6.36 0.58 13.90
C GLU A 72 -6.49 -0.90 13.49
N LYS A 73 -6.28 -1.23 12.20
CA LYS A 73 -6.37 -2.59 11.68
C LYS A 73 -5.12 -3.44 11.98
N ILE A 74 -4.00 -2.84 12.38
CA ILE A 74 -2.73 -3.55 12.55
C ILE A 74 -2.83 -4.62 13.64
N THR A 75 -3.57 -4.35 14.71
CA THR A 75 -3.82 -5.33 15.77
C THR A 75 -4.48 -6.59 15.23
N LEU A 76 -5.40 -6.47 14.26
CA LEU A 76 -6.04 -7.61 13.61
C LEU A 76 -5.06 -8.38 12.72
N TYR A 77 -4.22 -7.67 11.95
CA TYR A 77 -3.21 -8.29 11.08
C TYR A 77 -2.15 -9.06 11.86
N ARG A 78 -1.71 -8.52 13.01
CA ARG A 78 -0.73 -9.19 13.88
C ARG A 78 -1.25 -10.53 14.41
N LYS A 79 -2.55 -10.66 14.69
CA LYS A 79 -3.16 -11.96 15.10
C LYS A 79 -3.02 -13.03 14.02
N LYS A 80 -2.96 -12.63 12.73
CA LYS A 80 -2.79 -13.55 11.59
C LYS A 80 -1.35 -14.03 11.41
N LYS A 81 -0.41 -13.64 12.28
CA LYS A 81 1.02 -14.01 12.25
C LYS A 81 1.68 -13.73 10.89
N LEU A 82 1.29 -12.63 10.26
CA LEU A 82 1.93 -12.16 9.03
C LEU A 82 3.40 -11.78 9.33
N PHE A 83 4.29 -12.11 8.39
CA PHE A 83 5.71 -11.80 8.51
C PHE A 83 5.96 -10.31 8.36
N GLN A 84 5.24 -9.67 7.44
CA GLN A 84 5.19 -8.22 7.27
C GLN A 84 3.79 -7.78 6.86
N ILE A 85 3.48 -6.51 7.12
CA ILE A 85 2.26 -5.84 6.69
C ILE A 85 2.67 -4.57 5.95
N TRP A 86 2.32 -4.48 4.67
CA TRP A 86 2.61 -3.34 3.82
C TRP A 86 1.32 -2.57 3.55
N LEU A 87 1.45 -1.25 3.41
CA LEU A 87 0.39 -0.37 2.98
C LEU A 87 0.73 0.20 1.60
N LEU A 88 -0.19 0.04 0.64
CA LEU A 88 -0.12 0.64 -0.68
C LEU A 88 -1.22 1.70 -0.81
N VAL A 89 -0.82 2.96 -0.95
CA VAL A 89 -1.73 4.09 -1.16
C VAL A 89 -1.65 4.52 -2.62
N SER A 90 -2.75 4.41 -3.38
CA SER A 90 -2.86 5.06 -4.69
C SER A 90 -3.33 6.50 -4.54
N CYS A 91 -2.90 7.36 -5.44
CA CYS A 91 -3.39 8.73 -5.56
C CYS A 91 -3.36 9.15 -7.04
N THR A 92 -4.07 10.22 -7.39
CA THR A 92 -4.10 10.67 -8.80
C THR A 92 -2.71 11.14 -9.24
N ASP A 93 -2.06 11.98 -8.42
CA ASP A 93 -0.71 12.47 -8.65
C ASP A 93 -0.01 12.93 -7.36
N ILE A 94 1.29 13.26 -7.44
CA ILE A 94 2.05 13.85 -6.34
C ILE A 94 2.93 15.01 -6.82
N SER A 95 2.87 16.16 -6.16
CA SER A 95 3.72 17.30 -6.50
C SER A 95 5.20 17.02 -6.14
N ALA A 96 6.12 17.77 -6.73
CA ALA A 96 7.55 17.64 -6.41
C ALA A 96 7.85 17.97 -4.93
N SER A 97 7.14 18.95 -4.36
CA SER A 97 7.30 19.34 -2.95
C SER A 97 6.83 18.25 -2.01
N GLU A 98 5.67 17.63 -2.29
CA GLU A 98 5.14 16.52 -1.50
C GLU A 98 6.02 15.28 -1.61
N LYS A 99 6.53 14.96 -2.81
CA LYS A 99 7.50 13.88 -3.00
C LYS A 99 8.74 14.08 -2.13
N LYS A 100 9.28 15.31 -2.11
CA LYS A 100 10.42 15.66 -1.24
C LYS A 100 10.04 15.57 0.25
N HIS A 101 8.82 15.97 0.61
CA HIS A 101 8.33 15.86 1.99
C HIS A 101 8.30 14.40 2.44
N CYS A 102 7.73 13.48 1.66
CA CYS A 102 7.72 12.05 1.95
C CYS A 102 9.11 11.47 2.21
N GLN A 103 10.12 11.90 1.45
CA GLN A 103 11.50 11.40 1.59
C GLN A 103 12.23 11.90 2.84
N ASN A 104 11.80 13.03 3.41
CA ASN A 104 12.45 13.64 4.58
C ASN A 104 11.69 13.40 5.89
N THR A 105 10.46 12.90 5.82
CA THR A 105 9.63 12.66 7.01
C THR A 105 9.93 11.29 7.60
N ASN A 106 10.30 11.26 8.88
CA ASN A 106 10.40 10.03 9.63
C ASN A 106 9.01 9.57 10.08
N LEU A 107 8.41 8.66 9.32
CA LEU A 107 7.04 8.20 9.54
C LEU A 107 6.98 7.07 10.57
N GLN A 108 6.35 7.34 11.72
CA GLN A 108 6.05 6.32 12.73
C GLN A 108 4.75 5.60 12.36
N SER A 109 4.81 4.29 12.22
CA SER A 109 3.68 3.45 11.79
C SER A 109 3.92 2.00 12.19
N GLY A 110 2.86 1.24 12.43
CA GLY A 110 2.94 -0.20 12.65
C GLY A 110 3.09 -1.03 11.36
N PHE A 111 2.90 -0.41 10.17
CA PHE A 111 3.18 -1.05 8.88
C PHE A 111 4.69 -1.16 8.68
N ASP A 112 5.14 -2.30 8.14
CA ASP A 112 6.57 -2.55 7.90
C ASP A 112 7.09 -1.75 6.70
N LYS A 113 6.24 -1.54 5.69
CA LYS A 113 6.52 -0.70 4.52
C LYS A 113 5.29 0.09 4.11
N ILE A 114 5.49 1.31 3.62
CA ILE A 114 4.41 2.15 3.09
C ILE A 114 4.81 2.71 1.74
N PHE A 115 3.94 2.51 0.75
CA PHE A 115 4.13 2.95 -0.62
C PHE A 115 3.04 3.93 -1.03
N VAL A 116 3.44 4.93 -1.82
CA VAL A 116 2.55 5.83 -2.55
C VAL A 116 2.75 5.62 -4.04
N LEU A 117 1.67 5.29 -4.75
CA LEU A 117 1.66 5.06 -6.20
C LEU A 117 0.79 6.10 -6.88
N THR A 118 1.36 6.88 -7.80
CA THR A 118 0.57 7.81 -8.62
C THR A 118 -0.02 7.12 -9.84
N GLU A 119 -1.28 7.42 -10.13
CA GLU A 119 -2.00 6.84 -11.26
C GLU A 119 -1.64 7.48 -12.59
N TYR A 120 -1.41 8.80 -12.63
CA TYR A 120 -1.11 9.50 -13.89
C TYR A 120 0.34 9.34 -14.35
N ARG A 121 1.30 9.44 -13.42
CA ARG A 121 2.73 9.43 -13.76
C ARG A 121 3.42 8.08 -13.49
N ASN A 122 2.70 7.10 -12.95
CA ASN A 122 3.25 5.79 -12.58
C ASN A 122 4.49 5.91 -11.68
N ILE A 123 4.47 6.87 -10.76
CA ILE A 123 5.56 7.08 -9.82
C ILE A 123 5.25 6.28 -8.56
N LEU A 124 6.18 5.40 -8.19
CA LEU A 124 6.16 4.70 -6.92
C LEU A 124 7.16 5.36 -5.96
N ILE A 125 6.73 5.63 -4.73
CA ILE A 125 7.56 6.16 -3.65
C ILE A 125 7.40 5.25 -2.44
N GLU A 126 8.51 4.72 -1.93
CA GLU A 126 8.56 4.09 -0.60
C GLU A 126 8.73 5.22 0.43
N VAL A 127 7.72 5.41 1.28
CA VAL A 127 7.67 6.47 2.32
C VAL A 127 8.20 5.95 3.65
N LYS A 128 8.12 4.62 3.86
CA LYS A 128 8.67 3.90 4.99
C LYS A 128 9.11 2.52 4.54
#